data_AF-A0A927Y8G3-F1
#
_entry.id   AF-A0A927Y8G3-F1
#
_cell.length_a   1.000
_cell.length_b   1.000
_cell.length_c   1.000
_cell.angle_alpha   90.00
_cell.angle_beta   90.00
_cell.angle_gamma   90.00
#
_symmetry.space_group_name_H-M   'P 1'
#
loop_
_entity.id
_entity.type
_entity.pdbx_description
1 polymer ?
#
loop_
_entity_poly.entity_id
_entity_poly.type
_entity_poly.pdbx_seq_one_letter_code
_entity_poly.pdbx_strand_id
1 'polypeptide(L)'
;MKKIFFIVAIMTVFCLGGCGNREEGASGQRISESLETVADISVEIESKSTKPRRVVDILSVSGDFKEYDEDGYRPGYIYQIPQFNAESDSAKVLNERIVEELYGTITAEVENILAGNSLFCHSVTYEVFEYGDIVSILVTESSDCDIVWYEAYSYDFANDKEVTNVEMLAMNGWTEDTFLEEAYRREAESVREAFKDYPEVTETELNQYIQPARDITDVDIPMYVGEDGSLNVYVPFPSLAGPEWVYQLEEF
;
A
#
# COMPACT_ATOMS: atom_id res chain seq x y z
N MET A 1 7.20 -43.72 -19.77
CA MET A 1 7.02 -42.38 -20.35
C MET A 1 7.88 -41.41 -19.57
N LYS A 2 8.99 -40.94 -20.17
CA LYS A 2 9.94 -40.00 -19.55
C LYS A 2 9.48 -38.58 -19.91
N LYS A 3 9.21 -37.74 -18.93
CA LYS A 3 9.04 -36.29 -19.14
C LYS A 3 10.38 -35.62 -18.84
N ILE A 4 10.89 -34.90 -19.82
CA ILE A 4 12.18 -34.19 -19.82
C ILE A 4 11.92 -32.83 -19.16
N PHE A 5 12.65 -32.51 -18.09
CA PHE A 5 12.75 -31.17 -17.53
C PHE A 5 13.77 -30.37 -18.36
N PHE A 6 13.37 -29.23 -18.91
CA PHE A 6 14.29 -28.24 -19.44
C PHE A 6 14.54 -27.19 -18.35
N ILE A 7 15.77 -27.14 -17.85
CA ILE A 7 16.28 -26.06 -17.01
C ILE A 7 16.80 -24.98 -17.96
N VAL A 8 16.24 -23.77 -17.91
CA VAL A 8 16.83 -22.60 -18.58
C VAL A 8 17.62 -21.82 -17.54
N ALA A 9 18.93 -21.82 -17.70
CA ALA A 9 19.86 -21.00 -16.94
C ALA A 9 19.83 -19.57 -17.48
N ILE A 10 19.48 -18.59 -16.64
CA ILE A 10 19.63 -17.17 -16.98
C ILE A 10 21.00 -16.71 -16.48
N MET A 11 21.88 -16.46 -17.44
CA MET A 11 23.21 -15.89 -17.26
C MET A 11 23.09 -14.43 -16.78
N THR A 12 23.72 -14.14 -15.64
CA THR A 12 24.01 -12.78 -15.19
C THR A 12 25.03 -12.13 -16.12
N VAL A 13 24.66 -10.99 -16.73
CA VAL A 13 25.61 -10.10 -17.40
C VAL A 13 25.62 -8.77 -16.66
N PHE A 14 26.67 -8.56 -15.87
CA PHE A 14 27.14 -7.24 -15.47
C PHE A 14 27.96 -6.66 -16.63
N CYS A 15 27.63 -5.45 -17.09
CA CYS A 15 28.58 -4.56 -17.76
C CYS A 15 28.21 -3.08 -17.52
N LEU A 16 29.22 -2.33 -17.09
CA LEU A 16 29.24 -0.90 -16.82
C LEU A 16 29.18 -0.05 -18.10
N GLY A 17 28.52 1.12 -18.02
CA GLY A 17 28.94 2.34 -18.74
C GLY A 17 27.85 3.13 -19.48
N GLY A 18 27.56 4.35 -18.97
CA GLY A 18 27.48 5.56 -19.80
C GLY A 18 26.14 5.99 -20.43
N CYS A 19 25.58 7.08 -19.87
CA CYS A 19 24.76 8.15 -20.47
C CYS A 19 23.66 7.83 -21.51
N GLY A 20 22.42 8.11 -21.10
CA GLY A 20 21.45 8.89 -21.89
C GLY A 20 20.56 8.10 -22.83
N ASN A 21 19.42 7.62 -22.32
CA ASN A 21 18.07 7.84 -22.84
C ASN A 21 17.08 7.06 -21.94
N ARG A 22 16.00 7.74 -21.54
CA ARG A 22 14.90 7.19 -20.75
C ARG A 22 14.15 6.19 -21.63
N GLU A 23 14.23 4.90 -21.32
CA GLU A 23 13.49 3.83 -21.98
C GLU A 23 12.09 3.72 -21.38
N GLU A 24 11.11 4.40 -21.98
CA GLU A 24 9.67 4.26 -21.68
C GLU A 24 9.05 2.93 -22.19
N GLY A 25 9.87 1.96 -22.63
CA GLY A 25 9.39 0.68 -23.19
C GLY A 25 9.88 -0.57 -22.47
N ALA A 26 10.89 -0.46 -21.60
CA ALA A 26 11.52 -1.63 -20.97
C ALA A 26 10.90 -1.98 -19.61
N SER A 27 10.33 -1.01 -18.87
CA SER A 27 9.66 -1.27 -17.58
C SER A 27 8.34 -2.00 -17.79
N GLY A 28 7.44 -1.50 -18.64
CA GLY A 28 6.12 -2.09 -18.88
C GLY A 28 6.16 -3.51 -19.43
N GLN A 29 7.09 -3.81 -20.35
CA GLN A 29 7.25 -5.17 -20.89
C GLN A 29 7.80 -6.14 -19.84
N ARG A 30 8.75 -5.68 -19.02
CA ARG A 30 9.33 -6.48 -17.93
C ARG A 30 8.33 -6.70 -16.78
N ILE A 31 7.43 -5.74 -16.55
CA ILE A 31 6.28 -5.87 -15.65
C ILE A 31 5.33 -6.97 -16.16
N SER A 32 4.99 -6.97 -17.45
CA SER A 32 4.12 -7.99 -18.06
C SER A 32 4.70 -9.42 -18.00
N GLU A 33 6.00 -9.59 -18.27
CA GLU A 33 6.65 -10.91 -18.26
C GLU A 33 6.77 -11.51 -16.86
N SER A 34 7.00 -10.70 -15.81
CA SER A 34 7.00 -11.23 -14.44
C SER A 34 5.60 -11.37 -13.84
N LEU A 35 4.60 -10.58 -14.26
CA LEU A 35 3.19 -10.84 -13.92
C LEU A 35 2.72 -12.21 -14.47
N GLU A 36 3.15 -12.58 -15.68
CA GLU A 36 2.91 -13.93 -16.22
C GLU A 36 3.58 -15.03 -15.38
N THR A 37 4.77 -14.76 -14.84
CA THR A 37 5.49 -15.70 -13.95
C THR A 37 4.77 -15.87 -12.60
N VAL A 38 4.18 -14.79 -12.08
CA VAL A 38 3.39 -14.83 -10.85
C VAL A 38 2.05 -15.54 -11.08
N ALA A 39 1.45 -15.43 -12.27
CA ALA A 39 0.18 -16.09 -12.63
C ALA A 39 0.26 -17.62 -12.73
N ASP A 40 1.46 -18.21 -12.77
CA ASP A 40 1.66 -19.67 -12.72
C ASP A 40 1.49 -20.27 -11.29
N ILE A 41 1.33 -19.42 -10.27
CA ILE A 41 0.94 -19.81 -8.91
C ILE A 41 -0.59 -19.88 -8.88
N SER A 42 -1.13 -21.09 -8.67
CA SER A 42 -2.58 -21.43 -8.66
C SER A 42 -3.53 -20.25 -8.36
N VAL A 43 -4.00 -19.59 -9.42
CA VAL A 43 -4.89 -18.43 -9.35
C VAL A 43 -6.34 -18.92 -9.32
N GLU A 44 -7.01 -18.87 -8.17
CA GLU A 44 -8.47 -19.01 -8.09
C GLU A 44 -9.13 -17.63 -8.22
N ILE A 45 -9.47 -17.24 -9.44
CA ILE A 45 -10.28 -16.03 -9.69
C ILE A 45 -11.76 -16.40 -9.53
N GLU A 46 -12.33 -16.17 -8.35
CA GLU A 46 -13.79 -16.23 -8.17
C GLU A 46 -14.40 -14.83 -8.30
N SER A 47 -14.98 -14.51 -9.47
CA SER A 47 -15.68 -13.24 -9.70
C SER A 47 -17.20 -13.45 -9.82
N LYS A 48 -17.96 -12.84 -8.90
CA LYS A 48 -19.44 -12.82 -8.99
C LYS A 48 -20.00 -11.46 -8.56
N SER A 49 -20.09 -10.52 -9.51
CA SER A 49 -20.87 -9.28 -9.37
C SER A 49 -21.47 -8.85 -10.72
N THR A 50 -22.64 -8.21 -10.68
CA THR A 50 -23.50 -7.90 -11.85
C THR A 50 -23.52 -6.42 -12.25
N LYS A 51 -22.77 -5.55 -11.55
CA LYS A 51 -22.40 -4.20 -12.02
C LYS A 51 -20.93 -4.25 -12.46
N PRO A 52 -20.49 -3.48 -13.48
CA PRO A 52 -19.06 -3.35 -13.73
C PRO A 52 -18.42 -2.81 -12.45
N ARG A 53 -17.50 -3.58 -11.88
CA ARG A 53 -16.76 -3.20 -10.68
C ARG A 53 -15.90 -1.97 -11.07
N ARG A 54 -16.00 -0.88 -10.33
CA ARG A 54 -15.19 0.34 -10.58
C ARG A 54 -13.71 0.14 -10.25
N VAL A 55 -13.41 -0.89 -9.48
CA VAL A 55 -12.06 -1.38 -9.20
C VAL A 55 -11.99 -2.86 -9.57
N VAL A 56 -10.92 -3.31 -10.22
CA VAL A 56 -10.70 -4.72 -10.58
C VAL A 56 -9.32 -5.18 -10.12
N ASP A 57 -9.15 -6.49 -9.97
CA ASP A 57 -7.85 -7.09 -9.64
C ASP A 57 -7.01 -7.22 -10.93
N ILE A 58 -5.83 -6.60 -10.97
CA ILE A 58 -4.79 -6.91 -11.98
C ILE A 58 -4.11 -8.23 -11.61
N LEU A 59 -3.82 -8.37 -10.32
CA LEU A 59 -3.18 -9.52 -9.72
C LEU A 59 -3.91 -9.89 -8.44
N SER A 60 -4.13 -11.19 -8.24
CA SER A 60 -4.58 -11.73 -6.96
C SER A 60 -3.94 -13.10 -6.78
N VAL A 61 -3.05 -13.21 -5.80
CA VAL A 61 -2.25 -14.40 -5.52
C VAL A 61 -2.36 -14.69 -4.04
N SER A 62 -2.68 -15.93 -3.69
CA SER A 62 -2.74 -16.35 -2.30
C SER A 62 -2.31 -17.80 -2.14
N GLY A 63 -1.93 -18.17 -0.94
CA GLY A 63 -1.58 -19.54 -0.63
C GLY A 63 -1.23 -19.75 0.83
N ASP A 64 -1.25 -21.02 1.23
CA ASP A 64 -0.84 -21.45 2.56
C ASP A 64 0.61 -21.94 2.54
N PHE A 65 1.36 -21.69 3.61
CA PHE A 65 2.65 -22.36 3.80
C PHE A 65 2.43 -23.84 4.08
N LYS A 66 3.13 -24.70 3.32
CA LYS A 66 3.00 -26.16 3.42
C LYS A 66 3.66 -26.76 4.67
N GLU A 67 4.48 -25.99 5.38
CA GLU A 67 5.16 -26.41 6.60
C GLU A 67 4.64 -25.60 7.79
N TYR A 68 3.98 -26.32 8.71
CA TYR A 68 3.64 -25.82 10.03
C TYR A 68 4.92 -25.71 10.87
N ASP A 69 5.05 -24.65 11.66
CA ASP A 69 6.04 -24.62 12.73
C ASP A 69 5.67 -25.63 13.85
N GLU A 70 6.54 -25.77 14.86
CA GLU A 70 6.29 -26.68 15.99
C GLU A 70 4.99 -26.33 16.76
N ASP A 71 4.50 -25.08 16.60
CA ASP A 71 3.30 -24.53 17.22
C ASP A 71 2.05 -24.59 16.32
N GLY A 72 2.18 -25.05 15.07
CA GLY A 72 1.05 -25.32 14.17
C GLY A 72 0.45 -24.10 13.46
N TYR A 73 1.10 -22.93 13.44
CA TYR A 73 0.54 -21.72 12.84
C TYR A 73 1.55 -20.95 11.99
N ARG A 74 1.40 -21.04 10.67
CA ARG A 74 1.87 -19.97 9.77
C ARG A 74 0.65 -19.39 9.03
N PRO A 75 0.38 -18.08 9.15
CA PRO A 75 -0.65 -17.45 8.32
C PRO A 75 -0.25 -17.59 6.84
N GLY A 76 -1.21 -17.84 5.96
CA GLY A 76 -0.98 -17.82 4.51
C GLY A 76 -0.54 -16.44 4.01
N TYR A 77 -0.15 -16.36 2.74
CA TYR A 77 0.15 -15.10 2.06
C TYR A 77 -1.01 -14.69 1.15
N ILE A 78 -1.17 -13.38 0.95
CA ILE A 78 -2.12 -12.80 -0.01
C ILE A 78 -1.53 -11.53 -0.62
N TYR A 79 -1.47 -11.46 -1.95
CA TYR A 79 -0.98 -10.31 -2.68
C TYR A 79 -2.00 -9.91 -3.74
N GLN A 80 -2.47 -8.67 -3.66
CA GLN A 80 -3.49 -8.12 -4.54
C GLN A 80 -3.03 -6.78 -5.09
N ILE A 81 -3.17 -6.59 -6.40
CA ILE A 81 -2.93 -5.30 -7.06
C ILE A 81 -4.26 -4.83 -7.65
N PRO A 82 -4.85 -3.74 -7.12
CA PRO A 82 -6.09 -3.19 -7.64
C PRO A 82 -5.86 -2.26 -8.84
N GLN A 83 -6.93 -2.02 -9.59
CA GLN A 83 -6.95 -1.07 -10.71
C GLN A 83 -8.30 -0.36 -10.79
N PHE A 84 -8.30 0.95 -11.03
CA PHE A 84 -9.50 1.66 -11.46
C PHE A 84 -9.91 1.20 -12.87
N ASN A 85 -11.16 0.74 -12.99
CA ASN A 85 -11.76 0.28 -14.24
C ASN A 85 -12.29 1.47 -15.06
N ALA A 86 -11.37 2.31 -15.53
CA ALA A 86 -11.62 3.45 -16.39
C ALA A 86 -10.60 3.47 -17.55
N GLU A 87 -11.06 3.89 -18.73
CA GLU A 87 -10.27 3.88 -19.97
C GLU A 87 -9.51 5.20 -20.23
N SER A 88 -9.71 6.19 -19.36
CA SER A 88 -9.09 7.50 -19.48
C SER A 88 -7.57 7.42 -19.31
N ASP A 89 -6.85 8.40 -19.85
CA ASP A 89 -5.40 8.45 -19.70
C ASP A 89 -4.99 8.74 -18.25
N SER A 90 -5.79 9.51 -17.50
CA SER A 90 -5.55 9.71 -16.06
C SER A 90 -5.67 8.41 -15.27
N ALA A 91 -6.65 7.56 -15.59
CA ALA A 91 -6.79 6.27 -14.94
C ALA A 91 -5.60 5.36 -15.26
N LYS A 92 -5.14 5.32 -16.51
CA LYS A 92 -3.94 4.55 -16.89
C LYS A 92 -2.70 4.99 -16.11
N VAL A 93 -2.44 6.29 -16.03
CA VAL A 93 -1.29 6.82 -15.28
C VAL A 93 -1.39 6.45 -13.80
N LEU A 94 -2.56 6.59 -13.19
CA LEU A 94 -2.77 6.23 -11.78
C LEU A 94 -2.59 4.71 -11.54
N ASN A 95 -3.14 3.89 -12.44
CA ASN A 95 -3.02 2.44 -12.37
C ASN A 95 -1.58 1.96 -12.58
N GLU A 96 -0.83 2.59 -13.48
CA GLU A 96 0.60 2.33 -13.67
C GLU A 96 1.37 2.65 -12.38
N ARG A 97 1.05 3.77 -11.72
CA ARG A 97 1.67 4.15 -10.43
C ARG A 97 1.40 3.10 -9.33
N ILE A 98 0.14 2.66 -9.17
CA ILE A 98 -0.24 1.60 -8.22
C ILE A 98 0.56 0.32 -8.49
N VAL A 99 0.70 -0.08 -9.77
CA VAL A 99 1.48 -1.26 -10.12
C VAL A 99 2.95 -1.04 -9.80
N GLU A 100 3.55 0.08 -10.19
CA GLU A 100 4.97 0.36 -9.97
C GLU A 100 5.35 0.35 -8.48
N GLU A 101 4.48 0.88 -7.62
CA GLU A 101 4.68 0.92 -6.17
C GLU A 101 4.60 -0.48 -5.54
N LEU A 102 3.59 -1.28 -5.89
CA LEU A 102 3.39 -2.60 -5.26
C LEU A 102 4.23 -3.73 -5.87
N TYR A 103 4.63 -3.59 -7.13
CA TYR A 103 5.27 -4.67 -7.88
C TYR A 103 6.62 -5.08 -7.29
N GLY A 104 7.42 -4.12 -6.81
CA GLY A 104 8.71 -4.38 -6.20
C GLY A 104 8.60 -5.30 -4.98
N THR A 105 7.68 -4.97 -4.06
CA THR A 105 7.41 -5.76 -2.86
C THR A 105 6.90 -7.16 -3.24
N ILE A 106 5.86 -7.23 -4.08
CA ILE A 106 5.22 -8.52 -4.41
C ILE A 106 6.18 -9.46 -5.15
N THR A 107 6.96 -8.96 -6.10
CA THR A 107 7.90 -9.83 -6.85
C THR A 107 9.01 -10.38 -5.96
N ALA A 108 9.56 -9.58 -5.05
CA ALA A 108 10.56 -10.04 -4.09
C ALA A 108 10.00 -11.17 -3.20
N GLU A 109 8.75 -11.04 -2.73
CA GLU A 109 8.15 -12.06 -1.90
C GLU A 109 7.76 -13.32 -2.66
N VAL A 110 7.28 -13.19 -3.90
CA VAL A 110 7.05 -14.35 -4.77
C VAL A 110 8.35 -15.13 -5.01
N GLU A 111 9.48 -14.45 -5.23
CA GLU A 111 10.79 -15.11 -5.33
C GLU A 111 11.15 -15.85 -4.03
N ASN A 112 10.88 -15.25 -2.87
CA ASN A 112 11.07 -15.91 -1.57
C ASN A 112 10.19 -17.15 -1.40
N ILE A 113 8.92 -17.08 -1.80
CA ILE A 113 7.99 -18.22 -1.78
C ILE A 113 8.54 -19.37 -2.62
N LEU A 114 8.99 -19.09 -3.85
CA LEU A 114 9.53 -20.10 -4.77
C LEU A 114 10.85 -20.70 -4.26
N ALA A 115 11.65 -19.92 -3.54
CA ALA A 115 12.89 -20.37 -2.91
C ALA A 115 12.67 -21.12 -1.58
N GLY A 116 11.46 -21.05 -1.00
CA GLY A 116 11.17 -21.57 0.34
C GLY A 116 11.78 -20.74 1.47
N ASN A 117 12.00 -19.45 1.23
CA ASN A 117 12.48 -18.50 2.23
C ASN A 117 11.32 -17.95 3.08
N SER A 118 11.63 -17.37 4.24
CA SER A 118 10.69 -16.54 4.99
C SER A 118 10.33 -15.29 4.20
N LEU A 119 9.10 -14.80 4.39
CA LEU A 119 8.61 -13.56 3.76
C LEU A 119 8.77 -12.41 4.73
N PHE A 120 9.14 -11.25 4.22
CA PHE A 120 9.13 -10.02 5.01
C PHE A 120 7.74 -9.38 4.98
N CYS A 121 7.14 -9.23 3.80
CA CYS A 121 5.74 -8.83 3.64
C CYS A 121 4.85 -10.07 3.46
N HIS A 122 3.91 -10.31 4.37
CA HIS A 122 3.01 -11.47 4.31
C HIS A 122 1.70 -11.16 3.58
N SER A 123 1.30 -9.89 3.51
CA SER A 123 0.10 -9.51 2.76
C SER A 123 0.19 -8.15 2.12
N VAL A 124 -0.30 -8.04 0.88
CA VAL A 124 -0.70 -6.80 0.24
C VAL A 124 -2.18 -6.97 -0.13
N THR A 125 -3.07 -6.25 0.55
CA THR A 125 -4.52 -6.29 0.32
C THR A 125 -5.05 -4.90 0.04
N TYR A 126 -6.29 -4.80 -0.44
CA TYR A 126 -6.93 -3.51 -0.60
C TYR A 126 -8.42 -3.52 -0.24
N GLU A 127 -8.90 -2.34 0.15
CA GLU A 127 -10.31 -2.02 0.34
C GLU A 127 -10.74 -0.93 -0.64
N VAL A 128 -12.03 -0.88 -0.96
CA VAL A 128 -12.60 0.07 -1.90
C VAL A 128 -13.72 0.83 -1.23
N PHE A 129 -13.64 2.16 -1.27
CA PHE A 129 -14.62 3.08 -0.71
C PHE A 129 -15.26 3.88 -1.83
N GLU A 130 -16.59 3.93 -1.88
CA GLU A 130 -17.33 4.59 -2.94
C GLU A 130 -18.19 5.73 -2.37
N TYR A 131 -17.87 6.98 -2.75
CA TYR A 131 -18.66 8.17 -2.40
C TYR A 131 -19.10 8.92 -3.66
N GLY A 132 -20.34 8.67 -4.10
CA GLY A 132 -20.82 9.20 -5.37
C GLY A 132 -19.97 8.69 -6.54
N ASP A 133 -19.38 9.61 -7.29
CA ASP A 133 -18.50 9.33 -8.43
C ASP A 133 -17.01 9.22 -8.04
N ILE A 134 -16.66 9.54 -6.80
CA ILE A 134 -15.32 9.34 -6.26
C ILE A 134 -15.21 7.92 -5.73
N VAL A 135 -14.14 7.23 -6.13
CA VAL A 135 -13.76 5.92 -5.62
C VAL A 135 -12.36 6.00 -5.05
N SER A 136 -12.21 5.57 -3.81
CA SER A 136 -10.93 5.46 -3.13
C SER A 136 -10.52 3.99 -3.00
N ILE A 137 -9.24 3.70 -3.18
CA ILE A 137 -8.61 2.41 -2.90
C ILE A 137 -7.66 2.65 -1.73
N LEU A 138 -7.81 1.88 -0.66
CA LEU A 138 -6.82 1.82 0.41
C LEU A 138 -6.07 0.51 0.28
N VAL A 139 -4.76 0.57 0.03
CA VAL A 139 -3.86 -0.57 0.04
C VAL A 139 -3.26 -0.71 1.43
N THR A 140 -3.20 -1.95 1.92
CA THR A 140 -2.58 -2.32 3.19
C THR A 140 -1.47 -3.33 2.95
N GLU A 141 -0.24 -2.99 3.32
CA GLU A 141 0.90 -3.90 3.30
C GLU A 141 1.27 -4.30 4.73
N SER A 142 1.25 -5.59 5.04
CA SER A 142 1.54 -6.10 6.38
C SER A 142 2.82 -6.93 6.39
N SER A 143 3.72 -6.59 7.31
CA SER A 143 5.02 -7.26 7.48
C SER A 143 5.06 -8.28 8.61
N ASP A 144 6.12 -9.09 8.62
CA ASP A 144 6.45 -10.06 9.68
C ASP A 144 6.90 -9.43 11.01
N CYS A 145 7.17 -8.12 11.02
CA CYS A 145 7.60 -7.36 12.20
C CYS A 145 6.48 -6.48 12.79
N ASP A 146 5.23 -6.85 12.54
CA ASP A 146 4.01 -6.12 12.97
C ASP A 146 3.94 -4.67 12.46
N ILE A 147 4.73 -4.33 11.43
CA ILE A 147 4.64 -3.04 10.74
C ILE A 147 3.60 -3.16 9.63
N VAL A 148 2.71 -2.17 9.56
CA VAL A 148 1.70 -2.05 8.52
C VAL A 148 1.89 -0.72 7.80
N TRP A 149 2.01 -0.77 6.47
CA TRP A 149 2.02 0.41 5.61
C TRP A 149 0.68 0.56 4.91
N TYR A 150 0.28 1.81 4.69
CA TYR A 150 -0.93 2.16 3.99
C TYR A 150 -0.59 3.06 2.81
N GLU A 151 -1.27 2.85 1.69
CA GLU A 151 -1.25 3.75 0.54
C GLU A 151 -2.69 3.95 0.09
N ALA A 152 -3.03 5.16 -0.34
CA ALA A 152 -4.38 5.48 -0.75
C ALA A 152 -4.39 6.19 -2.10
N TYR A 153 -5.33 5.79 -2.95
CA TYR A 153 -5.52 6.35 -4.29
C TYR A 153 -6.98 6.66 -4.50
N SER A 154 -7.28 7.84 -5.04
CA SER A 154 -8.66 8.28 -5.26
C SER A 154 -8.86 8.71 -6.70
N TYR A 155 -9.98 8.31 -7.30
CA TYR A 155 -10.32 8.59 -8.68
C TYR A 155 -11.75 9.08 -8.81
N ASP A 156 -11.95 10.18 -9.54
CA ASP A 156 -13.25 10.77 -9.84
C ASP A 156 -13.71 10.32 -11.24
N PHE A 157 -14.67 9.41 -11.25
CA PHE A 157 -15.25 8.85 -12.48
C PHE A 157 -16.13 9.84 -13.25
N ALA A 158 -16.59 10.93 -12.64
CA ALA A 158 -17.38 11.94 -13.35
C ALA A 158 -16.49 12.89 -14.16
N ASN A 159 -15.29 13.17 -13.64
CA ASN A 159 -14.35 14.12 -14.25
C ASN A 159 -13.13 13.44 -14.92
N ASP A 160 -13.10 12.10 -14.93
CA ASP A 160 -12.03 11.28 -15.49
C ASP A 160 -10.62 11.66 -14.98
N LYS A 161 -10.48 11.90 -13.67
CA LYS A 161 -9.22 12.35 -13.07
C LYS A 161 -8.91 11.69 -11.74
N GLU A 162 -7.61 11.62 -11.42
CA GLU A 162 -7.15 11.40 -10.04
C GLU A 162 -7.65 12.54 -9.12
N VAL A 163 -7.98 12.18 -7.89
CA VAL A 163 -8.30 13.13 -6.82
C VAL A 163 -7.10 13.18 -5.87
N THR A 164 -6.46 14.34 -5.78
CA THR A 164 -5.30 14.52 -4.90
C THR A 164 -5.70 14.77 -3.45
N ASN A 165 -4.77 14.61 -2.52
CA ASN A 165 -5.01 14.91 -1.09
C ASN A 165 -5.42 16.38 -0.88
N VAL A 166 -4.81 17.31 -1.60
CA VAL A 166 -5.20 18.74 -1.57
C VAL A 166 -6.65 18.94 -2.01
N GLU A 167 -7.09 18.23 -3.05
CA GLU A 167 -8.48 18.27 -3.50
C GLU A 167 -9.43 17.63 -2.48
N MET A 168 -9.05 16.50 -1.88
CA MET A 168 -9.84 15.83 -0.82
C MET A 168 -10.02 16.71 0.41
N LEU A 169 -8.96 17.40 0.84
CA LEU A 169 -9.01 18.37 1.93
C LEU A 169 -9.98 19.52 1.60
N ALA A 170 -9.85 20.11 0.42
CA ALA A 170 -10.71 21.21 0.00
C ALA A 170 -12.19 20.81 -0.08
N MET A 171 -12.49 19.59 -0.55
CA MET A 171 -13.85 19.04 -0.58
C MET A 171 -14.47 18.88 0.81
N ASN A 172 -13.63 18.65 1.83
CA ASN A 172 -14.03 18.53 3.24
C ASN A 172 -13.89 19.83 4.04
N GLY A 173 -13.61 20.95 3.37
CA GLY A 173 -13.55 22.27 4.01
C GLY A 173 -12.24 22.58 4.73
N TRP A 174 -11.18 21.81 4.46
CA TRP A 174 -9.84 22.01 5.00
C TRP A 174 -8.92 22.70 3.99
N THR A 175 -8.02 23.54 4.49
CA THR A 175 -6.78 23.88 3.77
C THR A 175 -5.64 23.01 4.29
N GLU A 176 -4.58 22.84 3.51
CA GLU A 176 -3.37 22.10 3.93
C GLU A 176 -2.85 22.61 5.28
N ASP A 177 -2.65 23.92 5.43
CA ASP A 177 -2.18 24.51 6.70
C ASP A 177 -3.09 24.17 7.89
N THR A 178 -4.41 24.38 7.76
CA THR A 178 -5.35 24.10 8.86
C THR A 178 -5.46 22.62 9.19
N PHE A 179 -5.29 21.76 8.18
CA PHE A 179 -5.31 20.33 8.36
C PHE A 179 -4.05 19.85 9.09
N LEU A 180 -2.86 20.30 8.67
CA LEU A 180 -1.61 19.93 9.32
C LEU A 180 -1.57 20.43 10.77
N GLU A 181 -2.06 21.65 11.03
CA GLU A 181 -2.21 22.17 12.40
C GLU A 181 -3.13 21.30 13.27
N GLU A 182 -4.26 20.85 12.72
CA GLU A 182 -5.22 20.01 13.44
C GLU A 182 -4.72 18.58 13.63
N ALA A 183 -4.12 17.97 12.60
CA ALA A 183 -3.53 16.64 12.66
C ALA A 183 -2.45 16.59 13.74
N TYR A 184 -1.57 17.59 13.77
CA TYR A 184 -0.57 17.74 14.82
C TYR A 184 -1.19 17.88 16.22
N ARG A 185 -2.26 18.68 16.34
CA ARG A 185 -2.96 18.86 17.63
C ARG A 185 -3.52 17.52 18.14
N ARG A 186 -4.21 16.75 17.28
CA ARG A 186 -4.83 15.46 17.64
C ARG A 186 -3.79 14.39 17.96
N GLU A 187 -2.69 14.37 17.23
CA GLU A 187 -1.59 13.44 17.48
C GLU A 187 -0.89 13.75 18.82
N ALA A 188 -0.62 15.03 19.12
CA ALA A 188 -0.11 15.44 20.42
C ALA A 188 -1.06 15.08 21.58
N GLU A 189 -2.38 15.19 21.38
CA GLU A 189 -3.38 14.75 22.34
C GLU A 189 -3.37 13.23 22.53
N SER A 190 -3.26 12.46 21.45
CA SER A 190 -3.19 10.99 21.47
C SER A 190 -1.94 10.49 22.19
N VAL A 191 -0.77 11.11 21.97
CA VAL A 191 0.46 10.78 22.71
C VAL A 191 0.28 11.03 24.21
N ARG A 192 -0.29 12.18 24.59
CA ARG A 192 -0.55 12.51 26.00
C ARG A 192 -1.50 11.52 26.65
N GLU A 193 -2.54 11.13 25.94
CA GLU A 193 -3.51 10.15 26.41
C GLU A 193 -2.87 8.76 26.58
N ALA A 194 -2.01 8.34 25.66
CA ALA A 194 -1.29 7.06 25.74
C ALA A 194 -0.37 6.99 26.98
N PHE A 195 0.22 8.12 27.37
CA PHE A 195 1.11 8.21 28.53
C PHE A 195 0.44 8.70 29.83
N LYS A 196 -0.88 8.92 29.85
CA LYS A 196 -1.59 9.52 31.00
C LYS A 196 -1.39 8.75 32.32
N ASP A 197 -1.21 7.43 32.23
CA ASP A 197 -1.06 6.52 33.37
C ASP A 197 0.41 6.29 33.77
N TYR A 198 1.36 6.99 33.12
CA TYR A 198 2.80 6.92 33.35
C TYR A 198 3.32 8.26 33.90
N PRO A 199 3.05 8.58 35.19
CA PRO A 199 3.36 9.88 35.79
C PRO A 199 4.86 10.19 35.88
N GLU A 200 5.73 9.20 35.67
CA GLU A 200 7.18 9.37 35.53
C GLU A 200 7.58 10.02 34.22
N VAL A 201 6.76 9.94 33.17
CA VAL A 201 7.04 10.52 31.86
C VAL A 201 6.81 12.03 31.93
N THR A 202 7.89 12.77 31.77
CA THR A 202 7.86 14.23 31.84
C THR A 202 7.32 14.84 30.56
N GLU A 203 6.84 16.08 30.64
CA GLU A 203 6.45 16.87 29.48
C GLU A 203 7.57 16.97 28.42
N THR A 204 8.83 17.02 28.86
CA THR A 204 9.99 17.02 27.96
C THR A 204 10.11 15.70 27.19
N GLU A 205 9.89 14.56 27.85
CA GLU A 205 9.91 13.24 27.22
C GLU A 205 8.70 13.06 26.28
N LEU A 206 7.50 13.51 26.67
CA LEU A 206 6.34 13.52 25.75
C LEU A 206 6.63 14.30 24.48
N ASN A 207 7.26 15.47 24.60
CA ASN A 207 7.63 16.28 23.43
C ASN A 207 8.66 15.59 22.52
N GLN A 208 9.41 14.59 22.98
CA GLN A 208 10.28 13.80 22.10
C GLN A 208 9.50 12.83 21.22
N TYR A 209 8.33 12.36 21.66
CA TYR A 209 7.43 11.53 20.86
C TYR A 209 6.57 12.35 19.91
N ILE A 210 6.20 13.57 20.32
CA ILE A 210 5.37 14.50 19.52
C ILE A 210 6.17 15.17 18.39
N GLN A 211 7.50 15.34 18.53
CA GLN A 211 8.31 16.05 17.54
C GLN A 211 8.45 15.33 16.18
N PRO A 212 8.70 14.01 16.10
CA PRO A 212 8.81 13.30 14.83
C PRO A 212 7.60 13.44 13.90
N ALA A 213 6.39 13.56 14.45
CA ALA A 213 5.20 13.81 13.65
C ALA A 213 5.05 15.27 13.20
N ARG A 214 5.77 16.22 13.82
CA ARG A 214 5.89 17.60 13.31
C ARG A 214 6.76 17.69 12.06
N ASP A 215 7.56 16.67 11.79
CA ASP A 215 8.37 16.61 10.58
C ASP A 215 7.52 16.18 9.36
N ILE A 216 6.24 15.80 9.56
CA ILE A 216 5.24 15.77 8.49
C ILE A 216 5.00 17.21 8.04
N THR A 217 5.61 17.54 6.91
CA THR A 217 5.60 18.91 6.36
C THR A 217 4.70 19.05 5.15
N ASP A 218 4.04 17.97 4.75
CA ASP A 218 3.17 17.89 3.57
C ASP A 218 1.99 16.95 3.84
N VAL A 219 0.96 17.08 3.02
CA VAL A 219 -0.27 16.28 3.05
C VAL A 219 -0.14 15.00 2.22
N ASP A 220 1.07 14.63 1.79
CA ASP A 220 1.38 13.37 1.09
C ASP A 220 1.41 12.18 2.09
N ILE A 221 0.26 11.92 2.70
CA ILE A 221 0.01 10.83 3.64
C ILE A 221 -1.23 10.04 3.19
N PRO A 222 -1.39 8.77 3.60
CA PRO A 222 -2.50 7.96 3.10
C PRO A 222 -3.84 8.54 3.54
N MET A 223 -4.61 9.00 2.56
CA MET A 223 -5.85 9.75 2.73
C MET A 223 -6.88 9.27 1.73
N TYR A 224 -8.12 9.07 2.19
CA TYR A 224 -9.21 8.62 1.35
C TYR A 224 -10.55 9.18 1.79
N VAL A 225 -11.51 9.20 0.86
CA VAL A 225 -12.91 9.53 1.18
C VAL A 225 -13.65 8.23 1.48
N GLY A 226 -14.27 8.17 2.66
CA GLY A 226 -15.09 7.04 3.11
C GLY A 226 -16.46 7.00 2.42
N GLU A 227 -17.21 5.91 2.59
CA GLU A 227 -18.53 5.73 1.94
C GLU A 227 -19.57 6.79 2.33
N ASP A 228 -19.43 7.38 3.52
CA ASP A 228 -20.28 8.45 4.03
C ASP A 228 -19.79 9.87 3.64
N GLY A 229 -18.67 9.95 2.92
CA GLY A 229 -18.03 11.19 2.50
C GLY A 229 -17.04 11.76 3.51
N SER A 230 -16.80 11.09 4.64
CA SER A 230 -15.81 11.51 5.64
C SER A 230 -14.38 11.44 5.10
N LEU A 231 -13.52 12.36 5.55
CA LEU A 231 -12.10 12.34 5.22
C LEU A 231 -11.37 11.44 6.21
N ASN A 232 -10.85 10.32 5.71
CA ASN A 232 -10.13 9.34 6.52
C ASN A 232 -8.63 9.45 6.22
N VAL A 233 -7.82 9.55 7.27
CA VAL A 233 -6.39 9.78 7.15
C VAL A 233 -5.62 8.86 8.09
N TYR A 234 -4.60 8.18 7.57
CA TYR A 234 -3.62 7.49 8.38
C TYR A 234 -2.49 8.45 8.75
N VAL A 235 -2.57 9.01 9.95
CA VAL A 235 -1.58 9.94 10.48
C VAL A 235 -0.43 9.13 11.12
N PRO A 236 0.84 9.40 10.78
CA PRO A 236 1.97 8.85 11.50
C PRO A 236 1.92 9.22 12.99
N PHE A 237 2.00 8.21 13.83
CA PHE A 237 1.94 8.27 15.28
C PHE A 237 3.20 7.61 15.85
N PRO A 238 3.88 8.18 16.85
CA PRO A 238 5.11 7.60 17.38
C PRO A 238 4.89 6.20 17.96
N SER A 239 5.77 5.26 17.60
CA SER A 239 5.75 3.91 18.18
C SER A 239 6.15 3.98 19.65
N LEU A 240 5.33 3.37 20.52
CA LEU A 240 5.64 3.23 21.94
C LEU A 240 6.67 2.12 22.21
N ALA A 241 6.94 1.27 21.23
CA ALA A 241 7.80 0.10 21.35
C ALA A 241 9.19 0.27 20.72
N GLY A 242 9.48 1.40 20.06
CA GLY A 242 10.75 1.62 19.38
C GLY A 242 10.88 3.01 18.73
N PRO A 243 12.01 3.31 18.06
CA PRO A 243 12.31 4.64 17.52
C PRO A 243 11.59 4.99 16.20
N GLU A 244 10.53 4.26 15.84
CA GLU A 244 9.79 4.42 14.59
C GLU A 244 8.40 5.02 14.83
N TRP A 245 7.60 5.13 13.78
CA TRP A 245 6.21 5.56 13.82
C TRP A 245 5.31 4.44 13.26
N VAL A 246 4.06 4.43 13.69
CA VAL A 246 2.96 3.58 13.19
C VAL A 246 1.89 4.51 12.61
N TYR A 247 0.90 3.97 11.90
CA TYR A 247 -0.22 4.77 11.45
C TYR A 247 -1.40 4.69 12.41
N GLN A 248 -2.04 5.82 12.69
CA GLN A 248 -3.33 5.92 13.38
C GLN A 248 -4.38 6.46 12.41
N LEU A 249 -5.50 5.75 12.28
CA LEU A 249 -6.63 6.21 11.47
C LEU A 249 -7.39 7.31 12.22
N GLU A 250 -7.56 8.44 11.56
CA GLU A 250 -8.27 9.63 12.05
C GLU A 250 -9.33 10.07 11.02
N GLU A 251 -10.49 10.47 11.51
CA GLU A 251 -11.60 11.01 10.70
C GLU A 251 -11.66 12.54 10.87
N PHE A 252 -11.61 13.30 9.77
CA PHE A 252 -11.56 14.77 9.73
C PHE A 252 -12.81 15.41 9.14
#